data_AF-A0A9N9SEX3-F1
#
_entry.id   AF-A0A9N9SEX3-F1
#
_cell.length_a   1.000
_cell.length_b   1.000
_cell.length_c   1.000
_cell.angle_alpha   90.00
_cell.angle_beta   90.00
_cell.angle_gamma   90.00
#
_symmetry.space_group_name_H-M   'P 1'
#
loop_
_entity.id
_entity.type
_entity.pdbx_description
1 polymer ?
#
loop_
_entity_poly.entity_id
_entity_poly.type
_entity_poly.pdbx_seq_one_letter_code
_entity_poly.pdbx_strand_id
1 'polypeptide(L)'
;MANKGARIFLDKNHIDKCSNCNEYLSVGPIVLVKNKPVCARCPQGKGSSATFYEKLAEYMFFPCKNDIYGCDAMLIWGRVSQHENICKFDPLICPAMSCEEKFVRKDLVQHFTLKHKELLMINNQFRIPGQKDEDKYINKLFIWKNRPFILKIDFTPPCCFFDILGFNEFAYRNLEYNILIEDEEKQKGVFINGITLSDYGMKHHDALTMIQLDLTVIEKQLGSKKFICTFNIEHIALSKNALNNSLLAELECPICMEYMRPPIFMCSSGHVVCDTCNGKLVVCPTCQIVMNDNRNFALEKFTEHISYPCKYLDEGCSTIGQLSDIRSHEAICSIGATEDTLCHISYLEPCEWRGPSSEQITHIHSKHSNVFIDLSNLIELHLEKIKMMSVFFESNSQIFKLKVSNESTSLRICVKSILNSGKPKQKYRYYIDFEDLNQNNRILNLNKDCISAQANDESFINSLVIDHHLYRPFVKDDSISLRIHIILI
;
A
#
# COMPACT_ATOMS: atom_id res chain seq x y z
N MET A 1 -28.74 1.56 -24.55
CA MET A 1 -27.85 2.39 -23.72
C MET A 1 -26.95 3.17 -24.66
N ALA A 2 -27.13 4.50 -24.69
CA ALA A 2 -26.61 5.36 -25.76
C ALA A 2 -25.09 5.23 -25.95
N ASN A 3 -24.70 5.13 -27.21
CA ASN A 3 -23.34 5.14 -27.72
C ASN A 3 -22.69 6.48 -27.31
N LYS A 4 -22.11 6.56 -26.10
CA LYS A 4 -21.37 7.74 -25.65
C LYS A 4 -20.15 7.83 -26.55
N GLY A 5 -20.05 8.91 -27.34
CA GLY A 5 -19.05 9.11 -28.39
C GLY A 5 -17.60 8.97 -27.92
N ALA A 6 -16.67 9.08 -28.87
CA ALA A 6 -15.24 9.07 -28.59
C ALA A 6 -14.91 10.06 -27.45
N ARG A 7 -14.23 9.57 -26.42
CA ARG A 7 -13.71 10.40 -25.33
C ARG A 7 -12.28 10.79 -25.65
N ILE A 8 -11.88 11.97 -25.17
CA ILE A 8 -10.60 12.58 -25.50
C ILE A 8 -9.69 12.54 -24.27
N PHE A 9 -8.42 12.18 -24.50
CA PHE A 9 -7.35 12.39 -23.55
C PHE A 9 -6.70 13.73 -23.88
N LEU A 10 -6.66 14.64 -22.92
CA LEU A 10 -5.88 15.87 -23.06
C LEU A 10 -4.57 15.71 -22.31
N ASP A 11 -3.52 16.35 -22.84
CA ASP A 11 -2.30 16.57 -22.07
C ASP A 11 -2.65 17.30 -20.77
N LYS A 12 -2.02 16.89 -19.65
CA LYS A 12 -2.30 17.45 -18.32
C LYS A 12 -2.14 18.97 -18.27
N ASN A 13 -1.25 19.54 -19.09
CA ASN A 13 -1.03 20.98 -19.17
C ASN A 13 -2.17 21.73 -19.86
N HIS A 14 -2.99 21.03 -20.65
CA HIS A 14 -4.15 21.57 -21.35
C HIS A 14 -5.46 21.37 -20.59
N ILE A 15 -5.44 20.71 -19.42
CA ILE A 15 -6.62 20.55 -18.57
C ILE A 15 -6.78 21.80 -17.70
N ASP A 16 -7.93 22.47 -17.84
CA ASP A 16 -8.23 23.67 -17.07
C ASP A 16 -8.20 23.42 -15.55
N LYS A 17 -7.74 24.43 -14.81
CA LYS A 17 -7.59 24.39 -13.35
C LYS A 17 -8.51 25.36 -12.63
N CYS A 18 -8.92 24.97 -11.44
CA CYS A 18 -9.70 25.79 -10.53
C CYS A 18 -8.93 27.05 -10.13
N SER A 19 -9.55 28.21 -10.27
CA SER A 19 -8.91 29.49 -9.92
C SER A 19 -8.68 29.68 -8.42
N ASN A 20 -9.23 28.83 -7.56
CA ASN A 20 -9.09 28.93 -6.10
C ASN A 20 -8.12 27.91 -5.52
N CYS A 21 -8.27 26.61 -5.85
CA CYS A 21 -7.40 25.56 -5.34
C CYS A 21 -6.30 25.10 -6.31
N ASN A 22 -6.29 25.62 -7.55
CA ASN A 22 -5.36 25.22 -8.61
C ASN A 22 -5.38 23.71 -8.99
N GLU A 23 -6.40 22.98 -8.52
CA GLU A 23 -6.65 21.59 -8.91
C GLU A 23 -7.37 21.51 -10.27
N TYR A 24 -7.27 20.37 -10.95
CA TYR A 24 -8.01 20.14 -12.19
C TYR A 24 -9.51 20.41 -11.97
N LEU A 25 -10.11 21.18 -12.89
CA LEU A 25 -11.56 21.28 -12.99
C LEU A 25 -12.06 19.92 -13.46
N SER A 26 -12.26 18.98 -12.54
CA SER A 26 -12.60 17.59 -12.85
C SER A 26 -13.80 17.09 -12.04
N VAL A 27 -14.34 17.94 -11.17
CA VAL A 27 -15.48 17.64 -10.28
C VAL A 27 -16.45 18.81 -10.31
N GLY A 28 -17.67 18.52 -10.76
CA GLY A 28 -18.78 19.48 -10.79
C GLY A 28 -19.53 19.58 -9.45
N PRO A 29 -20.36 20.63 -9.27
CA PRO A 29 -20.58 21.73 -10.21
C PRO A 29 -19.40 22.71 -10.32
N ILE A 30 -19.23 23.31 -11.51
CA ILE A 30 -18.27 24.39 -11.78
C ILE A 30 -19.01 25.72 -11.85
N VAL A 31 -18.55 26.72 -11.09
CA VAL A 31 -19.14 28.06 -11.04
C VAL A 31 -18.14 29.09 -11.52
N LEU A 32 -18.59 30.02 -12.35
CA LEU A 32 -17.82 31.19 -12.77
C LEU A 32 -18.03 32.32 -11.76
N VAL A 33 -17.05 32.55 -10.90
CA VAL A 33 -17.03 33.67 -9.96
C VAL A 33 -16.16 34.77 -10.56
N LYS A 34 -16.75 35.91 -10.92
CA LYS A 34 -16.05 37.01 -11.66
C LYS A 34 -15.33 36.49 -12.92
N ASN A 35 -16.01 35.65 -13.70
CA ASN A 35 -15.49 35.02 -14.91
C ASN A 35 -14.30 34.05 -14.70
N LYS A 36 -14.05 33.62 -13.46
CA LYS A 36 -13.02 32.64 -13.11
C LYS A 36 -13.66 31.32 -12.68
N PRO A 37 -13.24 30.16 -13.23
CA PRO A 37 -13.85 28.88 -12.90
C PRO A 37 -13.43 28.38 -11.51
N VAL A 38 -14.42 28.02 -10.69
CA VAL A 38 -14.26 27.49 -9.34
C VAL A 38 -14.94 26.12 -9.26
N CYS A 39 -14.16 25.08 -8.92
CA CYS A 39 -14.67 23.72 -8.80
C CYS A 39 -15.42 23.47 -7.50
N ALA A 40 -16.24 22.41 -7.47
CA ALA A 40 -17.06 22.02 -6.33
C ALA A 40 -16.30 21.74 -5.03
N ARG A 41 -14.98 21.55 -5.09
CA ARG A 41 -14.12 21.35 -3.91
C ARG A 41 -13.93 22.64 -3.10
N CYS A 42 -14.18 23.80 -3.70
CA CYS A 42 -13.99 25.11 -3.08
C CYS A 42 -15.32 25.70 -2.60
N PRO A 43 -15.30 26.57 -1.57
CA PRO A 43 -16.47 27.36 -1.20
C PRO A 43 -17.01 28.13 -2.41
N GLN A 44 -18.25 27.84 -2.79
CA GLN A 44 -18.86 28.44 -3.96
C GLN A 44 -19.44 29.81 -3.61
N GLY A 45 -19.05 30.84 -4.35
CA GLY A 45 -19.59 32.20 -4.23
C GLY A 45 -20.83 32.42 -5.10
N LYS A 46 -21.39 33.64 -5.07
CA LYS A 46 -22.39 34.07 -6.06
C LYS A 46 -21.74 34.14 -7.45
N GLY A 47 -22.13 33.25 -8.35
CA GLY A 47 -21.64 33.16 -9.71
C GLY A 47 -22.61 32.39 -10.61
N SER A 48 -22.30 32.31 -11.90
CA SER A 48 -23.08 31.54 -12.87
C SER A 48 -22.49 30.14 -13.06
N SER A 49 -23.33 29.13 -13.28
CA SER A 49 -22.85 27.77 -13.56
C SER A 49 -22.19 27.68 -14.94
N ALA A 50 -21.03 27.02 -15.00
CA ALA A 50 -20.27 26.79 -16.23
C ALA A 50 -20.78 25.56 -17.01
N THR A 51 -22.08 25.51 -17.29
CA THR A 51 -22.76 24.34 -17.89
C THR A 51 -22.15 23.88 -19.22
N PHE A 52 -21.60 24.81 -20.01
CA PHE A 52 -20.90 24.47 -21.26
C PHE A 52 -19.65 23.61 -21.00
N TYR A 53 -18.84 24.00 -20.02
CA TYR A 53 -17.64 23.26 -19.64
C TYR A 53 -18.00 21.88 -19.10
N GLU A 54 -19.02 21.79 -18.24
CA GLU A 54 -19.48 20.51 -17.68
C GLU A 54 -19.92 19.53 -18.78
N LYS A 55 -20.67 20.02 -19.78
CA LYS A 55 -21.07 19.21 -20.94
C LYS A 55 -19.88 18.74 -21.78
N LEU A 56 -18.86 19.59 -21.95
CA LEU A 56 -17.63 19.22 -22.64
C LEU A 56 -16.87 18.14 -21.85
N ALA A 57 -16.78 18.32 -20.53
CA ALA A 57 -16.04 17.46 -19.65
C ALA A 57 -16.58 16.02 -19.56
N GLU A 58 -17.87 15.80 -19.86
CA GLU A 58 -18.44 14.44 -20.00
C GLU A 58 -17.77 13.59 -21.09
N TYR A 59 -17.10 14.23 -22.05
CA TYR A 59 -16.34 13.62 -23.15
C TYR A 59 -14.84 13.55 -22.88
N MET A 60 -14.38 13.95 -21.70
CA MET A 60 -12.95 14.01 -21.35
C MET A 60 -12.58 13.01 -20.25
N PHE A 61 -11.31 12.62 -20.22
CA PHE A 61 -10.68 11.97 -19.08
C PHE A 61 -9.88 12.97 -18.26
N PHE A 62 -9.92 12.81 -16.94
CA PHE A 62 -9.25 13.67 -15.98
C PHE A 62 -8.30 12.84 -15.11
N PRO A 63 -7.06 13.32 -14.90
CA PRO A 63 -6.17 12.74 -13.90
C PRO A 63 -6.72 12.97 -12.48
N CYS A 64 -6.34 12.10 -11.55
CA CYS A 64 -6.53 12.34 -10.13
C CYS A 64 -5.74 13.57 -9.67
N LYS A 65 -6.28 14.36 -8.73
CA LYS A 65 -5.55 15.46 -8.06
C LYS A 65 -4.23 15.03 -7.41
N ASN A 66 -4.13 13.74 -7.03
CA ASN A 66 -2.97 13.18 -6.36
C ASN A 66 -1.93 12.62 -7.35
N ASP A 67 -2.00 13.00 -8.63
CA ASP A 67 -1.04 12.57 -9.65
C ASP A 67 0.39 13.04 -9.36
N ILE A 68 0.54 14.21 -8.75
CA ILE A 68 1.81 14.73 -8.24
C ILE A 68 2.43 13.85 -7.16
N TYR A 69 1.62 13.02 -6.49
CA TYR A 69 2.07 12.04 -5.48
C TYR A 69 2.19 10.63 -6.06
N GLY A 70 2.02 10.45 -7.38
CA GLY A 70 2.21 9.19 -8.08
C GLY A 70 0.92 8.49 -8.52
N CYS A 71 -0.26 9.11 -8.37
CA CYS A 71 -1.49 8.53 -8.90
C CYS A 71 -1.54 8.62 -10.43
N ASP A 72 -1.59 7.48 -11.11
CA ASP A 72 -1.70 7.37 -12.57
C ASP A 72 -3.16 7.28 -13.07
N ALA A 73 -4.14 7.32 -12.16
CA ALA A 73 -5.54 7.09 -12.48
C ALA A 73 -6.11 8.17 -13.41
N MET A 74 -6.68 7.72 -14.54
CA MET A 74 -7.43 8.54 -15.49
C MET A 74 -8.92 8.20 -15.38
N LEU A 75 -9.75 9.22 -15.13
CA LEU A 75 -11.11 9.04 -14.64
C LEU A 75 -12.09 9.90 -15.44
N ILE A 76 -13.31 9.40 -15.63
CA ILE A 76 -14.38 10.20 -16.21
C ILE A 76 -14.87 11.23 -15.19
N TRP A 77 -15.26 12.43 -15.65
CA TRP A 77 -15.71 13.56 -14.82
C TRP A 77 -16.57 13.19 -13.59
N GLY A 78 -17.63 12.40 -13.78
CA GLY A 78 -18.55 12.02 -12.69
C GLY A 78 -17.98 11.02 -11.66
N ARG A 79 -16.81 10.42 -11.92
CA ARG A 79 -16.19 9.42 -11.04
C ARG A 79 -14.91 9.92 -10.34
N VAL A 80 -14.41 11.10 -10.70
CA VAL A 80 -13.13 11.62 -10.16
C VAL A 80 -13.18 11.75 -8.64
N SER A 81 -14.20 12.43 -8.11
CA SER A 81 -14.38 12.63 -6.66
C SER A 81 -14.48 11.31 -5.88
N GLN A 82 -15.15 10.29 -6.45
CA GLN A 82 -15.28 8.98 -5.82
C GLN A 82 -13.93 8.30 -5.64
N HIS A 83 -13.07 8.34 -6.67
CA HIS A 83 -11.72 7.82 -6.59
C HIS A 83 -10.85 8.63 -5.62
N GLU A 84 -10.92 9.97 -5.65
CA GLU A 84 -10.12 10.84 -4.77
C GLU A 84 -10.30 10.49 -3.30
N ASN A 85 -11.50 10.12 -2.86
CA ASN A 85 -11.80 9.72 -1.48
C ASN A 85 -11.17 8.38 -1.05
N ILE A 86 -10.79 7.55 -2.01
CA ILE A 86 -10.18 6.23 -1.76
C ILE A 86 -8.79 6.10 -2.39
N CYS A 87 -8.21 7.23 -2.82
CA CYS A 87 -6.96 7.26 -3.53
C CYS A 87 -5.82 6.90 -2.59
N LYS A 88 -5.06 5.86 -2.92
CA LYS A 88 -3.93 5.39 -2.11
C LYS A 88 -2.78 6.40 -2.04
N PHE A 89 -2.72 7.32 -3.01
CA PHE A 89 -1.71 8.38 -3.10
C PHE A 89 -2.16 9.68 -2.44
N ASP A 90 -3.27 9.68 -1.71
CA ASP A 90 -3.69 10.85 -0.94
C ASP A 90 -2.62 11.20 0.12
N PRO A 91 -2.05 12.42 0.07
CA PRO A 91 -0.93 12.78 0.92
C PRO A 91 -1.38 12.91 2.37
N LEU A 92 -0.56 12.39 3.28
CA LEU A 92 -0.78 12.53 4.72
C LEU A 92 -0.37 13.95 5.14
N ILE A 93 -1.25 14.65 5.85
CA ILE A 93 -0.89 15.87 6.58
C ILE A 93 -0.09 15.44 7.81
N CYS A 94 1.04 16.10 8.07
CA CYS A 94 1.89 15.82 9.21
C CYS A 94 1.07 15.72 10.51
N PRO A 95 1.18 14.60 11.25
CA PRO A 95 0.50 14.45 12.53
C PRO A 95 0.92 15.42 13.64
N ALA A 96 2.07 16.10 13.53
CA ALA A 96 2.49 17.07 14.53
C ALA A 96 1.53 18.28 14.56
N MET A 97 1.07 18.68 15.75
CA MET A 97 0.04 19.74 15.91
C MET A 97 0.49 21.10 15.37
N SER A 98 1.79 21.36 15.36
CA SER A 98 2.42 22.59 14.87
C SER A 98 2.83 22.54 13.39
N CYS A 99 2.54 21.44 12.67
CA CYS A 99 2.95 21.23 11.28
C CYS A 99 1.74 21.10 10.33
N GLU A 100 1.87 21.67 9.14
CA GLU A 100 0.86 21.60 8.06
C GLU A 100 1.40 20.97 6.76
N GLU A 101 2.63 20.45 6.79
CA GLU A 101 3.22 19.83 5.60
C GLU A 101 2.50 18.55 5.19
N LYS A 102 2.47 18.30 3.88
CA LYS A 102 1.83 17.13 3.25
C LYS A 102 2.89 16.29 2.55
N PHE A 103 2.84 14.99 2.75
CA PHE A 103 3.80 14.06 2.16
C PHE A 103 3.20 12.65 1.97
N VAL A 104 3.90 11.80 1.22
CA VAL A 104 3.49 10.40 1.05
C VAL A 104 3.78 9.65 2.35
N ARG A 105 2.85 8.80 2.81
CA ARG A 105 2.94 8.10 4.11
C ARG A 105 4.28 7.42 4.40
N LYS A 106 4.96 6.90 3.37
CA LYS A 106 6.29 6.26 3.48
C LYS A 106 7.36 7.21 4.04
N ASP A 107 7.20 8.51 3.83
CA ASP A 107 8.16 9.54 4.24
C ASP A 107 7.89 10.06 5.68
N LEU A 108 6.84 9.58 6.35
CA LEU A 108 6.43 10.02 7.70
C LEU A 108 7.56 9.94 8.73
N VAL A 109 8.22 8.78 8.80
CA VAL A 109 9.28 8.54 9.79
C VAL A 109 10.48 9.44 9.51
N GLN A 110 10.85 9.60 8.24
CA GLN A 110 11.96 10.48 7.84
C GLN A 110 11.63 11.95 8.15
N HIS A 111 10.42 12.40 7.84
CA HIS A 111 9.94 13.75 8.15
C HIS A 111 10.02 14.04 9.66
N PHE A 112 9.50 13.16 10.51
CA PHE A 112 9.57 13.33 11.97
C PHE A 112 11.02 13.33 12.47
N THR A 113 11.88 12.48 11.92
CA THR A 113 13.29 12.42 12.32
C THR A 113 14.05 13.72 12.03
N LEU A 114 13.70 14.39 10.93
CA LEU A 114 14.36 15.63 10.50
C LEU A 114 13.75 16.89 11.12
N LYS A 115 12.42 16.95 11.28
CA LYS A 115 11.68 18.17 11.65
C LYS A 115 11.01 18.13 13.02
N HIS A 116 10.76 16.94 13.58
CA HIS A 116 10.00 16.76 14.82
C HIS A 116 10.62 15.70 15.74
N LYS A 117 11.95 15.74 15.91
CA LYS A 117 12.69 14.72 16.66
C LYS A 117 12.24 14.64 18.12
N GLU A 118 11.76 15.74 18.69
CA GLU A 118 11.17 15.87 20.02
C GLU A 118 9.84 15.11 20.19
N LEU A 119 9.13 14.87 19.09
CA LEU A 119 7.87 14.11 19.08
C LEU A 119 8.09 12.61 18.82
N LEU A 120 9.33 12.17 18.61
CA LEU A 120 9.68 10.76 18.52
C LEU A 120 9.76 10.14 19.92
N MET A 121 9.05 9.04 20.11
CA MET A 121 9.09 8.29 21.36
C MET A 121 10.34 7.42 21.46
N ILE A 122 10.87 7.34 22.68
CA ILE A 122 11.98 6.45 23.03
C ILE A 122 11.45 5.46 24.07
N ASN A 123 11.78 4.18 23.91
CA ASN A 123 11.44 3.09 24.84
C ASN A 123 9.94 2.95 25.18
N ASN A 124 9.05 3.39 24.27
CA ASN A 124 7.60 3.32 24.46
C ASN A 124 7.09 3.97 25.76
N GLN A 125 7.78 5.02 26.22
CA GLN A 125 7.50 5.68 27.50
C GLN A 125 7.20 7.17 27.33
N PHE A 126 6.16 7.64 28.00
CA PHE A 126 5.93 9.08 28.20
C PHE A 126 5.70 9.39 29.68
N ARG A 127 5.99 10.63 30.06
CA ARG A 127 5.71 11.15 31.39
C ARG A 127 4.47 12.01 31.30
N ILE A 128 3.54 11.83 32.23
CA ILE A 128 2.41 12.74 32.39
C ILE A 128 2.96 13.96 33.16
N PRO A 129 3.09 15.14 32.52
CA PRO A 129 3.67 16.29 33.19
C PRO A 129 2.77 16.75 34.34
N GLY A 130 3.40 17.10 35.46
CA GLY A 130 2.69 17.68 36.59
C GLY A 130 2.29 19.12 36.28
N GLN A 131 1.00 19.36 36.03
CA GLN A 131 0.27 20.64 36.09
C GLN A 131 0.83 21.88 35.36
N LYS A 132 1.98 21.84 34.66
CA LYS A 132 2.66 23.06 34.19
C LYS A 132 3.21 23.08 32.75
N ASP A 133 2.87 22.16 31.87
CA ASP A 133 3.33 22.24 30.47
C ASP A 133 2.26 22.80 29.52
N GLU A 134 2.73 23.66 28.62
CA GLU A 134 1.98 24.55 27.72
C GLU A 134 1.24 23.80 26.58
N ASP A 135 1.49 22.50 26.41
CA ASP A 135 0.94 21.70 25.32
C ASP A 135 -0.23 20.82 25.80
N LYS A 136 -1.43 21.40 25.75
CA LYS A 136 -2.69 20.68 26.01
C LYS A 136 -2.87 19.45 25.10
N TYR A 137 -2.33 19.49 23.87
CA TYR A 137 -2.55 18.50 22.83
C TYR A 137 -1.23 18.10 22.18
N ILE A 138 -0.86 16.82 22.29
CA ILE A 138 0.40 16.30 21.77
C ILE A 138 0.13 15.06 20.93
N ASN A 139 0.81 14.98 19.79
CA ASN A 139 0.87 13.79 18.94
C ASN A 139 2.33 13.32 18.87
N LYS A 140 2.60 12.11 19.34
CA LYS A 140 3.93 11.51 19.31
C LYS A 140 3.97 10.33 18.34
N LEU A 141 5.08 10.19 17.62
CA LEU A 141 5.31 9.08 16.69
C LEU A 141 6.19 8.03 17.35
N PHE A 142 5.81 6.77 17.21
CA PHE A 142 6.64 5.63 17.60
C PHE A 142 6.56 4.52 16.57
N ILE A 143 7.52 3.59 16.62
CA ILE A 143 7.64 2.50 15.66
C ILE A 143 7.56 1.17 16.41
N TRP A 144 6.66 0.30 15.98
CA TRP A 144 6.54 -1.07 16.49
C TRP A 144 6.61 -2.04 15.30
N LYS A 145 7.54 -3.00 15.34
CA LYS A 145 7.84 -3.93 14.24
C LYS A 145 7.91 -3.24 12.85
N ASN A 146 8.70 -2.17 12.75
CA ASN A 146 8.88 -1.36 11.53
C ASN A 146 7.61 -0.65 11.01
N ARG A 147 6.56 -0.52 11.84
CA ARG A 147 5.33 0.19 11.50
C ARG A 147 5.14 1.43 12.37
N PRO A 148 4.81 2.58 11.78
CA PRO A 148 4.58 3.81 12.52
C PRO A 148 3.20 3.83 13.17
N PHE A 149 3.14 4.32 14.41
CA PHE A 149 1.92 4.56 15.17
C PHE A 149 1.94 5.97 15.79
N ILE A 150 0.77 6.58 15.94
CA ILE A 150 0.61 7.88 16.58
C ILE A 150 -0.01 7.70 17.96
N LEU A 151 0.69 8.17 18.99
CA LEU A 151 0.13 8.34 20.33
C LEU A 151 -0.41 9.76 20.45
N LYS A 152 -1.73 9.89 20.59
CA LYS A 152 -2.40 11.14 20.94
C LYS A 152 -2.49 11.26 22.44
N ILE A 153 -2.15 12.44 22.97
CA ILE A 153 -2.27 12.79 24.38
C ILE A 153 -2.99 14.13 24.46
N ASP A 154 -4.09 14.17 25.20
CA ASP A 154 -4.78 15.40 25.62
C ASP A 154 -4.71 15.48 27.15
N PHE A 155 -4.06 16.53 27.64
CA PHE A 155 -3.96 16.80 29.06
C PHE A 155 -4.99 17.87 29.45
N THR A 156 -6.12 17.41 29.98
CA THR A 156 -7.19 18.27 30.49
C THR A 156 -7.43 17.95 31.97
N PRO A 157 -6.64 18.54 32.90
CA PRO A 157 -6.72 18.25 34.34
C PRO A 157 -8.14 18.31 34.89
N PRO A 158 -8.53 17.36 35.77
CA PRO A 158 -7.71 16.31 36.38
C PRO A 158 -7.53 15.05 35.53
N CYS A 159 -7.93 15.07 34.26
CA CYS A 159 -7.90 13.90 33.38
C CYS A 159 -6.74 13.97 32.37
N CYS A 160 -6.26 12.81 31.97
CA CYS A 160 -5.41 12.64 30.80
C CYS A 160 -6.14 11.72 29.83
N PHE A 161 -6.36 12.19 28.60
CA PHE A 161 -6.91 11.38 27.54
C PHE A 161 -5.78 10.91 26.65
N PHE A 162 -5.82 9.65 26.23
CA PHE A 162 -4.86 9.13 25.26
C PHE A 162 -5.50 8.15 24.28
N ASP A 163 -4.87 8.00 23.12
CA ASP A 163 -5.17 6.90 22.19
C ASP A 163 -3.95 6.57 21.31
N ILE A 164 -3.83 5.31 20.91
CA ILE A 164 -2.81 4.82 19.99
C ILE A 164 -3.49 4.49 18.66
N LEU A 165 -3.06 5.18 17.60
CA LEU A 165 -3.66 5.08 16.28
C LEU A 165 -2.65 4.56 15.25
N GLY A 166 -3.09 3.61 14.42
CA GLY A 166 -2.34 3.13 13.25
C GLY A 166 -2.82 3.79 11.95
N PHE A 167 -2.11 3.59 10.84
CA PHE A 167 -2.46 4.19 9.53
C PHE A 167 -3.14 3.22 8.54
N ASN A 168 -3.39 1.98 8.94
CA ASN A 168 -4.03 0.93 8.12
C ASN A 168 -4.89 -0.04 8.95
N GLU A 169 -6.22 0.10 8.83
CA GLU A 169 -7.23 -0.67 9.58
C GLU A 169 -7.02 -2.19 9.54
N PHE A 170 -6.62 -2.75 8.40
CA PHE A 170 -6.44 -4.19 8.27
C PHE A 170 -5.25 -4.72 9.08
N ALA A 171 -4.24 -3.90 9.31
CA ALA A 171 -2.98 -4.30 9.91
C ALA A 171 -3.00 -4.31 11.45
N TYR A 172 -3.90 -3.56 12.09
CA TYR A 172 -3.97 -3.47 13.56
C TYR A 172 -5.32 -3.87 14.18
N ARG A 173 -6.32 -4.31 13.38
CA ARG A 173 -7.56 -4.89 13.92
C ARG A 173 -7.34 -6.07 14.88
N ASN A 174 -6.20 -6.75 14.76
CA ASN A 174 -5.80 -7.85 15.62
C ASN A 174 -4.79 -7.44 16.70
N LEU A 175 -4.51 -6.15 16.84
CA LEU A 175 -3.60 -5.62 17.85
C LEU A 175 -4.40 -5.02 18.99
N GLU A 176 -3.87 -5.18 20.19
CA GLU A 176 -4.26 -4.44 21.37
C GLU A 176 -3.02 -3.84 22.02
N TYR A 177 -3.23 -2.83 22.84
CA TYR A 177 -2.17 -2.28 23.66
C TYR A 177 -2.54 -2.31 25.13
N ASN A 178 -1.50 -2.47 25.94
CA ASN A 178 -1.57 -2.45 27.38
C ASN A 178 -0.75 -1.25 27.88
N ILE A 179 -1.16 -0.68 29.00
CA ILE A 179 -0.46 0.43 29.64
C ILE A 179 -0.12 0.06 31.06
N LEU A 180 1.16 0.22 31.38
CA LEU A 180 1.70 0.20 32.72
C LEU A 180 1.96 1.64 33.16
N ILE A 181 1.30 2.06 34.24
CA ILE A 181 1.45 3.38 34.85
C ILE A 181 2.20 3.20 36.17
N GLU A 182 3.42 3.72 36.24
CA GLU A 182 4.30 3.60 37.41
C GLU A 182 4.57 4.97 38.03
N ASP A 183 4.91 4.96 39.33
CA ASP A 183 5.57 6.11 39.95
C ASP A 183 6.99 6.31 39.42
N GLU A 184 7.61 7.48 39.69
CA GLU A 184 8.97 7.78 39.19
C GLU A 184 10.02 6.79 39.72
N GLU A 185 9.78 6.18 40.88
CA GLU A 185 10.66 5.19 41.50
C GLU A 185 10.40 3.74 41.01
N LYS A 186 9.35 3.51 40.19
CA LYS A 186 8.93 2.19 39.69
C LYS A 186 8.68 1.15 40.79
N GLN A 187 8.20 1.59 41.95
CA GLN A 187 7.87 0.71 43.06
C GLN A 187 6.40 0.28 43.04
N LYS A 188 5.52 1.12 42.50
CA LYS A 188 4.09 0.86 42.43
C LYS A 188 3.61 1.10 41.01
N GLY A 189 2.71 0.23 40.53
CA GLY A 189 2.17 0.30 39.19
C GLY A 189 0.69 -0.03 39.11
N VAL A 190 0.00 0.58 38.16
CA VAL A 190 -1.37 0.25 37.74
C VAL A 190 -1.31 -0.21 36.29
N PHE A 191 -2.02 -1.30 35.99
CA PHE A 191 -2.03 -1.92 34.67
C PHE A 191 -3.42 -1.80 34.04
N ILE A 192 -3.46 -1.35 32.78
CA ILE A 192 -4.67 -1.31 31.96
C ILE A 192 -4.41 -2.19 30.74
N ASN A 193 -5.24 -3.21 30.53
CA ASN A 193 -5.04 -4.23 29.49
C ASN A 193 -6.15 -4.23 28.45
N GLY A 194 -5.83 -4.77 27.27
CA GLY A 194 -6.80 -5.14 26.25
C GLY A 194 -7.43 -3.96 25.53
N ILE A 195 -6.66 -2.89 25.33
CA ILE A 195 -7.15 -1.70 24.66
C ILE A 195 -7.01 -1.86 23.14
N THR A 196 -8.12 -1.79 22.41
CA THR A 196 -8.12 -1.83 20.94
C THR A 196 -7.52 -0.58 20.32
N LEU A 197 -6.74 -0.73 19.24
CA LEU A 197 -6.21 0.39 18.47
C LEU A 197 -7.26 1.01 17.53
N SER A 198 -7.14 2.32 17.30
CA SER A 198 -7.99 3.09 16.39
C SER A 198 -7.29 3.42 15.07
N ASP A 199 -8.06 3.81 14.04
CA ASP A 199 -7.48 4.36 12.79
C ASP A 199 -7.11 5.83 12.91
N TYR A 200 -5.95 6.17 12.39
CA TYR A 200 -5.52 7.54 12.25
C TYR A 200 -6.26 8.19 11.09
N GLY A 201 -7.41 8.80 11.39
CA GLY A 201 -8.19 9.56 10.40
C GLY A 201 -7.84 11.05 10.31
N MET A 202 -7.39 11.65 11.42
CA MET A 202 -7.14 13.10 11.49
C MET A 202 -6.12 13.46 12.56
N LYS A 203 -5.49 14.64 12.43
CA LYS A 203 -4.49 15.13 13.40
C LYS A 203 -5.06 15.65 14.71
N HIS A 204 -6.29 16.16 14.70
CA HIS A 204 -6.93 16.73 15.89
C HIS A 204 -7.40 15.65 16.87
N HIS A 205 -7.48 16.01 18.15
CA HIS A 205 -7.93 15.17 19.26
C HIS A 205 -9.45 15.23 19.39
N ASP A 206 -10.06 14.09 19.69
CA ASP A 206 -11.47 13.99 20.05
C ASP A 206 -11.60 13.22 21.36
N ALA A 207 -11.84 13.96 22.45
CA ALA A 207 -11.89 13.42 23.80
C ALA A 207 -13.00 12.38 24.00
N LEU A 208 -14.03 12.35 23.14
CA LEU A 208 -15.10 11.34 23.20
C LEU A 208 -14.64 9.96 22.72
N THR A 209 -13.60 9.93 21.89
CA THR A 209 -13.06 8.69 21.31
C THR A 209 -11.83 8.18 22.04
N MET A 210 -11.19 9.03 22.85
CA MET A 210 -9.95 8.75 23.56
C MET A 210 -10.23 8.16 24.95
N ILE A 211 -9.27 7.42 25.47
CA ILE A 211 -9.38 6.78 26.78
C ILE A 211 -9.08 7.78 27.87
N GLN A 212 -10.01 7.92 28.80
CA GLN A 212 -9.90 8.82 29.93
C GLN A 212 -9.19 8.15 31.11
N LEU A 213 -8.10 8.75 31.56
CA LEU A 213 -7.41 8.43 32.80
C LEU A 213 -7.66 9.53 33.84
N ASP A 214 -8.31 9.19 34.95
CA ASP A 214 -8.49 10.10 36.08
C ASP A 214 -7.21 10.11 36.93
N LEU A 215 -6.47 11.22 36.87
CA LEU A 215 -5.21 11.34 37.58
C LEU A 215 -5.40 11.35 39.10
N THR A 216 -6.55 11.77 39.61
CA THR A 216 -6.80 11.77 41.07
C THR A 216 -6.89 10.35 41.63
N VAL A 217 -7.45 9.42 40.85
CA VAL A 217 -7.53 8.00 41.22
C VAL A 217 -6.13 7.38 41.22
N ILE A 218 -5.34 7.67 40.20
CA ILE A 218 -3.97 7.19 40.06
C ILE A 218 -3.05 7.78 41.15
N GLU A 219 -3.16 9.08 41.44
CA GLU A 219 -2.46 9.75 42.54
C GLU A 219 -2.75 9.08 43.88
N LYS A 220 -4.02 8.73 44.15
CA LYS A 220 -4.41 8.04 45.38
C LYS A 220 -3.87 6.61 45.46
N GLN A 221 -3.83 5.88 44.36
CA GLN A 221 -3.36 4.49 44.32
C GLN A 221 -1.83 4.39 44.43
N LEU A 222 -1.10 5.24 43.71
CA LEU A 222 0.36 5.20 43.65
C LEU A 222 1.01 6.04 44.76
N GLY A 223 0.35 7.08 45.26
CA GLY A 223 0.92 8.00 46.26
C GLY A 223 1.96 8.96 45.68
N SER A 224 1.97 9.16 44.36
CA SER A 224 2.85 10.07 43.63
C SER A 224 2.00 11.05 42.80
N LYS A 225 2.56 12.21 42.45
CA LYS A 225 1.96 13.20 41.52
C LYS A 225 2.60 13.19 40.13
N LYS A 226 3.59 12.32 39.92
CA LYS A 226 4.31 12.17 38.66
C LYS A 226 4.34 10.69 38.30
N PHE A 227 4.03 10.42 37.04
CA PHE A 227 3.84 9.07 36.54
C PHE A 227 4.61 8.85 35.25
N ILE A 228 5.10 7.62 35.09
CA ILE A 228 5.68 7.11 33.86
C ILE A 228 4.67 6.13 33.27
N CYS A 229 4.23 6.39 32.04
CA CYS A 229 3.36 5.50 31.30
C CYS A 229 4.20 4.75 30.26
N THR A 230 4.23 3.42 30.37
CA THR A 230 4.83 2.52 29.37
C THR A 230 3.71 1.80 28.63
N PHE A 231 3.71 1.86 27.30
CA PHE A 231 2.78 1.08 26.49
C PHE A 231 3.46 -0.15 25.89
N ASN A 232 2.69 -1.22 25.74
CA ASN A 232 3.09 -2.41 25.00
C ASN A 232 2.00 -2.78 23.99
N ILE A 233 2.38 -2.94 22.72
CA ILE A 233 1.47 -3.44 21.68
C ILE A 233 1.70 -4.94 21.52
N GLU A 234 0.61 -5.70 21.48
CA GLU A 234 0.63 -7.13 21.24
C GLU A 234 -0.53 -7.57 20.34
N HIS A 235 -0.42 -8.78 19.80
CA HIS A 235 -1.51 -9.39 19.03
C HIS A 235 -2.55 -9.97 19.99
N ILE A 236 -3.83 -9.63 19.78
CA ILE A 236 -5.00 -10.16 20.53
C ILE A 236 -5.02 -11.70 20.51
N ALA A 237 -4.56 -12.28 19.40
CA ALA A 237 -4.51 -13.72 19.27
C ALA A 237 -3.48 -14.33 20.25
N LEU A 238 -2.36 -13.65 20.48
CA LEU A 238 -1.30 -14.09 21.39
C LEU A 238 -1.62 -13.77 22.85
N SER A 239 -2.32 -12.67 23.17
CA SER A 239 -2.55 -12.24 24.57
C SER A 239 -3.29 -13.26 25.45
N LYS A 240 -4.00 -14.23 24.84
CA LYS A 240 -4.82 -15.22 25.55
C LYS A 240 -4.06 -16.35 26.22
N ASN A 241 -2.77 -16.56 25.93
CA ASN A 241 -2.00 -17.67 26.52
C ASN A 241 -0.52 -17.33 26.77
N ALA A 242 -0.25 -16.70 27.92
CA ALA A 242 1.07 -16.23 28.33
C ALA A 242 2.16 -17.34 28.34
N LEU A 243 1.80 -18.58 28.70
CA LEU A 243 2.74 -19.71 28.68
C LEU A 243 3.14 -20.07 27.25
N ASN A 244 2.17 -20.17 26.34
CA ASN A 244 2.45 -20.46 24.93
C ASN A 244 3.32 -19.38 24.29
N ASN A 245 3.09 -18.10 24.61
CA ASN A 245 3.92 -17.00 24.10
C ASN A 245 5.35 -17.04 24.63
N SER A 246 5.52 -17.36 25.92
CA SER A 246 6.85 -17.50 26.52
C SER A 246 7.62 -18.63 25.82
N LEU A 247 6.95 -19.74 25.53
CA LEU A 247 7.54 -20.87 24.79
C LEU A 247 7.85 -20.50 23.32
N LEU A 248 7.00 -19.71 22.67
CA LEU A 248 7.26 -19.23 21.30
C LEU A 248 8.50 -18.33 21.23
N ALA A 249 8.71 -17.45 22.22
CA ALA A 249 9.89 -16.60 22.28
C ALA A 249 11.19 -17.41 22.36
N GLU A 250 11.20 -18.51 23.15
CA GLU A 250 12.34 -19.45 23.22
C GLU A 250 12.55 -20.24 21.91
N LEU A 251 11.56 -20.23 21.01
CA LEU A 251 11.64 -20.86 19.70
C LEU A 251 12.01 -19.89 18.58
N GLU A 252 12.33 -18.62 18.86
CA GLU A 252 12.80 -17.70 17.82
C GLU A 252 14.20 -18.09 17.34
N CYS A 253 14.37 -18.24 16.03
CA CYS A 253 15.68 -18.52 15.46
C CYS A 253 16.57 -17.28 15.57
N PRO A 254 17.79 -17.36 16.13
CA PRO A 254 18.65 -16.19 16.35
C PRO A 254 19.17 -15.52 15.06
N ILE A 255 18.90 -16.11 13.89
CA ILE A 255 19.38 -15.62 12.60
C ILE A 255 18.25 -14.97 11.81
N CYS A 256 17.15 -15.70 11.58
CA CYS A 256 16.04 -15.20 10.79
C CYS A 256 14.92 -14.59 11.62
N MET A 257 14.97 -14.70 12.95
CA MET A 257 13.93 -14.22 13.89
C MET A 257 12.54 -14.84 13.65
N GLU A 258 12.48 -15.93 12.90
CA GLU A 258 11.26 -16.72 12.69
C GLU A 258 11.14 -17.83 13.74
N TYR A 259 9.91 -18.22 14.06
CA TYR A 259 9.68 -19.35 14.97
C TYR A 259 10.17 -20.66 14.34
N MET A 260 11.09 -21.32 15.04
CA MET A 260 11.66 -22.61 14.66
C MET A 260 10.58 -23.67 14.60
N ARG A 261 10.60 -24.46 13.53
CA ARG A 261 9.70 -25.59 13.28
C ARG A 261 10.56 -26.80 12.90
N PRO A 262 10.12 -28.04 13.14
CA PRO A 262 10.84 -29.22 12.69
C PRO A 262 11.13 -29.18 11.17
N PRO A 263 12.37 -29.45 10.74
CA PRO A 263 13.51 -29.90 11.54
C PRO A 263 14.25 -28.75 12.29
N ILE A 264 14.68 -29.02 13.54
CA ILE A 264 15.42 -28.06 14.38
C ILE A 264 16.83 -28.61 14.63
N PHE A 265 17.85 -27.84 14.26
CA PHE A 265 19.25 -28.24 14.35
C PHE A 265 19.92 -27.68 15.58
N MET A 266 20.88 -28.43 16.13
CA MET A 266 21.55 -28.08 17.38
C MET A 266 23.06 -28.30 17.27
N CYS A 267 23.84 -27.32 17.69
CA CYS A 267 25.29 -27.49 17.81
C CYS A 267 25.66 -28.40 18.99
N SER A 268 26.90 -28.85 19.09
CA SER A 268 27.33 -29.75 20.17
C SER A 268 27.24 -29.15 21.58
N SER A 269 27.14 -27.82 21.71
CA SER A 269 26.92 -27.15 23.01
C SER A 269 25.44 -26.90 23.34
N GLY A 270 24.51 -27.29 22.48
CA GLY A 270 23.07 -27.18 22.75
C GLY A 270 22.34 -25.96 22.16
N HIS A 271 23.00 -25.07 21.42
CA HIS A 271 22.32 -23.95 20.76
C HIS A 271 21.59 -24.41 19.49
N VAL A 272 20.39 -23.89 19.27
CA VAL A 272 19.48 -24.33 18.21
C VAL A 272 19.29 -23.30 17.11
N VAL A 273 19.05 -23.77 15.88
CA VAL A 273 18.70 -22.97 14.70
C VAL A 273 17.64 -23.68 13.85
N CYS A 274 16.90 -22.92 13.03
CA CYS A 274 15.94 -23.51 12.10
C CYS A 274 16.62 -24.18 10.90
N ASP A 275 15.88 -25.05 10.21
CA ASP A 275 16.27 -25.71 8.97
C ASP A 275 16.83 -24.75 7.91
N THR A 276 16.08 -23.68 7.63
CA THR A 276 16.41 -22.68 6.61
C THR A 276 17.76 -22.00 6.84
N CYS A 277 18.15 -21.84 8.11
CA CYS A 277 19.41 -21.21 8.47
C CYS A 277 20.55 -22.21 8.58
N ASN A 278 20.30 -23.45 9.02
CA ASN A 278 21.34 -24.46 9.20
C ASN A 278 22.19 -24.67 7.95
N GLY A 279 21.56 -24.82 6.77
CA GLY A 279 22.27 -25.04 5.50
C GLY A 279 23.20 -23.89 5.05
N LYS A 280 23.16 -22.74 5.73
CA LYS A 280 23.99 -21.56 5.44
C LYS A 280 25.15 -21.39 6.43
N LEU A 281 25.24 -22.24 7.45
CA LEU A 281 26.17 -22.09 8.56
C LEU A 281 27.23 -23.18 8.54
N VAL A 282 28.48 -22.77 8.71
CA VAL A 282 29.59 -23.69 9.02
C VAL A 282 29.78 -23.77 10.54
N VAL A 283 29.49 -22.69 11.26
CA VAL A 283 29.66 -22.55 12.71
C VAL A 283 28.41 -21.96 13.36
N CYS A 284 28.20 -22.29 14.63
CA CYS A 284 27.09 -21.81 15.43
C CYS A 284 27.24 -20.30 15.67
N PRO A 285 26.22 -19.49 15.40
CA PRO A 285 26.32 -18.04 15.58
C PRO A 285 26.55 -17.65 17.05
N THR A 286 26.03 -18.44 17.99
CA THR A 286 26.06 -18.13 19.42
C THR A 286 27.39 -18.49 20.09
N CYS A 287 27.94 -19.68 19.79
CA CYS A 287 29.14 -20.19 20.48
C CYS A 287 30.33 -20.48 19.56
N GLN A 288 30.20 -20.24 18.25
CA GLN A 288 31.26 -20.42 17.25
C GLN A 288 31.77 -21.86 17.08
N ILE A 289 31.09 -22.86 17.67
CA ILE A 289 31.38 -24.27 17.47
C ILE A 289 30.83 -24.73 16.11
N VAL A 290 31.50 -25.68 15.44
CA VAL A 290 31.06 -26.26 14.16
C VAL A 290 29.59 -26.71 14.24
N MET A 291 28.80 -26.26 13.26
CA MET A 291 27.43 -26.75 13.08
C MET A 291 27.49 -28.13 12.43
N ASN A 292 26.85 -29.10 13.08
CA ASN A 292 26.68 -30.44 12.55
C ASN A 292 25.21 -30.63 12.15
N ASP A 293 24.93 -31.67 11.38
CA ASP A 293 23.56 -32.03 10.95
C ASP A 293 22.73 -32.71 12.06
N ASN A 294 23.00 -32.34 13.32
CA ASN A 294 22.37 -32.92 14.50
C ASN A 294 21.02 -32.26 14.75
N ARG A 295 19.95 -33.06 14.66
CA ARG A 295 18.58 -32.62 14.97
C ARG A 295 18.25 -32.76 16.44
N ASN A 296 17.54 -31.78 16.99
CA ASN A 296 17.01 -31.84 18.35
C ASN A 296 15.58 -32.40 18.34
N PHE A 297 15.47 -33.73 18.25
CA PHE A 297 14.17 -34.42 18.24
C PHE A 297 13.32 -34.17 19.49
N ALA A 298 13.94 -33.89 20.64
CA ALA A 298 13.21 -33.57 21.87
C ALA A 298 12.47 -32.23 21.71
N LEU A 299 13.19 -31.19 21.28
CA LEU A 299 12.61 -29.88 21.00
C LEU A 299 11.58 -29.96 19.87
N GLU A 300 11.82 -30.75 18.83
CA GLU A 300 10.84 -31.00 17.77
C GLU A 300 9.54 -31.62 18.32
N LYS A 301 9.60 -32.59 19.23
CA LYS A 301 8.39 -33.12 19.88
C LYS A 301 7.68 -32.08 20.76
N PHE A 302 8.42 -31.20 21.42
CA PHE A 302 7.83 -30.09 22.16
C PHE A 302 7.07 -29.13 21.24
N THR A 303 7.57 -28.90 20.03
CA THR A 303 6.90 -28.03 19.05
C THR A 303 5.49 -28.50 18.67
N GLU A 304 5.18 -29.80 18.77
CA GLU A 304 3.83 -30.32 18.48
C GLU A 304 2.77 -29.83 19.47
N HIS A 305 3.18 -29.44 20.67
CA HIS A 305 2.30 -28.99 21.75
C HIS A 305 2.19 -27.46 21.82
N ILE A 306 2.88 -26.76 20.92
CA ILE A 306 2.91 -25.30 20.86
C ILE A 306 1.99 -24.84 19.73
N SER A 307 1.19 -23.83 20.03
CA SER A 307 0.32 -23.18 19.08
C SER A 307 1.07 -22.03 18.42
N TYR A 308 1.28 -22.12 17.11
CA TYR A 308 1.99 -21.12 16.32
C TYR A 308 1.01 -20.12 15.72
N PRO A 309 1.38 -18.83 15.70
CA PRO A 309 0.69 -17.89 14.84
C PRO A 309 1.02 -18.16 13.38
N CYS A 310 0.10 -17.75 12.50
CA CYS A 310 0.35 -17.70 11.07
C CYS A 310 1.55 -16.79 10.76
N LYS A 311 2.41 -17.15 9.81
CA LYS A 311 3.51 -16.28 9.35
C LYS A 311 3.04 -14.90 8.84
N TYR A 312 1.77 -14.77 8.48
CA TYR A 312 1.13 -13.51 8.08
C TYR A 312 0.40 -12.80 9.24
N LEU A 313 0.70 -13.15 10.50
CA LEU A 313 0.10 -12.56 11.70
C LEU A 313 0.26 -11.04 11.70
N ASP A 314 1.48 -10.56 11.45
CA ASP A 314 1.75 -9.13 11.39
C ASP A 314 0.95 -8.48 10.25
N GLU A 315 0.73 -9.14 9.12
CA GLU A 315 -0.08 -8.62 7.99
C GLU A 315 -1.61 -8.64 8.24
N GLY A 316 -2.05 -9.08 9.41
CA GLY A 316 -3.47 -9.05 9.82
C GLY A 316 -4.15 -10.41 9.83
N CYS A 317 -3.41 -11.51 9.70
CA CYS A 317 -3.97 -12.83 10.00
C CYS A 317 -4.12 -12.98 11.52
N SER A 318 -5.21 -13.56 12.03
CA SER A 318 -5.41 -13.84 13.46
C SER A 318 -5.38 -15.33 13.79
N THR A 319 -5.08 -16.19 12.81
CA THR A 319 -5.10 -17.63 12.99
C THR A 319 -3.89 -18.09 13.79
N ILE A 320 -4.18 -18.88 14.83
CA ILE A 320 -3.21 -19.60 15.64
C ILE A 320 -3.63 -21.07 15.63
N GLY A 321 -2.67 -21.98 15.47
CA GLY A 321 -2.93 -23.41 15.49
C GLY A 321 -1.67 -24.23 15.76
N GLN A 322 -1.84 -25.52 15.99
CA GLN A 322 -0.72 -26.45 16.08
C GLN A 322 -0.01 -26.60 14.72
N LEU A 323 1.18 -27.20 14.73
CA LEU A 323 2.08 -27.26 13.58
C LEU A 323 1.41 -27.75 12.27
N SER A 324 0.58 -28.79 12.32
CA SER A 324 -0.13 -29.34 11.15
C SER A 324 -1.18 -28.37 10.60
N ASP A 325 -1.95 -27.78 11.50
CA ASP A 325 -3.10 -26.94 11.18
C ASP A 325 -2.63 -25.59 10.66
N ILE A 326 -1.59 -25.03 11.28
CA ILE A 326 -1.02 -23.75 10.86
C ILE A 326 -0.31 -23.84 9.51
N ARG A 327 0.40 -24.95 9.23
CA ARG A 327 1.02 -25.18 7.91
C ARG A 327 -0.04 -25.27 6.82
N SER A 328 -1.13 -26.01 7.11
CA SER A 328 -2.26 -26.13 6.19
C SER A 328 -2.94 -24.79 5.97
N HIS A 329 -3.14 -24.01 7.04
CA HIS A 329 -3.68 -22.66 6.97
C HIS A 329 -2.79 -21.72 6.17
N GLU A 330 -1.48 -21.66 6.43
CA GLU A 330 -0.54 -20.76 5.75
C GLU A 330 -0.50 -20.96 4.24
N ALA A 331 -0.72 -22.18 3.76
CA ALA A 331 -0.82 -22.49 2.33
C ALA A 331 -2.07 -21.88 1.66
N ILE A 332 -3.12 -21.59 2.43
CA ILE A 332 -4.42 -21.08 1.95
C ILE A 332 -4.86 -19.79 2.65
N CYS A 333 -3.96 -19.15 3.40
CA CYS A 333 -4.28 -18.03 4.29
C CYS A 333 -4.74 -16.82 3.47
N SER A 334 -5.95 -16.32 3.65
CA SER A 334 -6.46 -15.20 2.83
C SER A 334 -5.62 -13.91 2.88
N ILE A 335 -4.74 -13.75 3.88
CA ILE A 335 -3.86 -12.58 4.04
C ILE A 335 -2.57 -12.71 3.24
N GLY A 336 -2.04 -13.93 3.09
CA GLY A 336 -0.76 -14.15 2.42
C GLY A 336 -0.75 -15.20 1.30
N ALA A 337 -1.83 -15.98 1.18
CA ALA A 337 -2.18 -16.73 -0.01
C ALA A 337 -2.81 -15.79 -1.02
N THR A 338 -1.97 -15.07 -1.72
CA THR A 338 -2.08 -15.18 -3.18
C THR A 338 -1.02 -16.21 -3.53
N GLU A 339 -1.48 -17.39 -3.97
CA GLU A 339 -0.71 -18.56 -4.44
C GLU A 339 0.75 -18.25 -4.80
N ASP A 340 1.72 -19.14 -4.47
CA ASP A 340 3.10 -19.03 -4.98
C ASP A 340 3.07 -18.87 -6.50
N THR A 341 3.06 -17.62 -6.96
CA THR A 341 2.92 -17.29 -8.36
C THR A 341 4.29 -17.41 -8.98
N LEU A 342 4.38 -18.20 -10.04
CA LEU A 342 5.51 -18.17 -10.94
C LEU A 342 5.63 -16.77 -11.53
N CYS A 343 6.85 -16.30 -11.79
CA CYS A 343 7.03 -15.07 -12.56
C CYS A 343 6.20 -15.13 -13.85
N HIS A 344 5.35 -14.12 -14.10
CA HIS A 344 4.53 -14.04 -15.31
C HIS A 344 5.36 -14.04 -16.60
N ILE A 345 6.66 -13.76 -16.52
CA ILE A 345 7.59 -13.68 -17.66
C ILE A 345 8.41 -14.96 -17.80
N SER A 346 8.32 -15.90 -16.86
CA SER A 346 9.08 -17.17 -16.87
C SER A 346 8.91 -18.02 -18.13
N TYR A 347 7.82 -17.82 -18.90
CA TYR A 347 7.59 -18.51 -20.18
C TYR A 347 8.31 -17.85 -21.37
N LEU A 348 8.73 -16.59 -21.27
CA LEU A 348 9.50 -15.86 -22.28
C LEU A 348 11.00 -15.90 -21.97
N GLU A 349 11.36 -15.72 -20.71
CA GLU A 349 12.75 -15.69 -20.24
C GLU A 349 12.94 -16.62 -19.05
N PRO A 350 14.08 -17.33 -18.94
CA PRO A 350 14.37 -18.17 -17.80
C PRO A 350 14.30 -17.37 -16.49
N CYS A 351 13.32 -17.68 -15.66
CA CYS A 351 13.14 -17.05 -14.37
C CYS A 351 12.57 -18.05 -13.37
N GLU A 352 13.34 -18.33 -12.32
CA GLU A 352 12.96 -19.26 -11.25
C GLU A 352 12.22 -18.57 -10.09
N TRP A 353 11.96 -17.27 -10.22
CA TRP A 353 11.29 -16.51 -9.18
C TRP A 353 9.88 -17.05 -8.91
N ARG A 354 9.60 -17.23 -7.62
CA ARG A 354 8.32 -17.59 -7.05
C ARG A 354 8.07 -16.69 -5.86
N GLY A 355 6.87 -16.17 -5.76
CA GLY A 355 6.50 -15.34 -4.64
C GLY A 355 5.04 -14.89 -4.68
N PRO A 356 4.64 -14.06 -3.70
CA PRO A 356 3.30 -13.50 -3.64
C PRO A 356 2.98 -12.67 -4.88
N SER A 357 1.72 -12.69 -5.33
CA SER A 357 1.28 -11.85 -6.46
C SER A 357 1.46 -10.35 -6.19
N SER A 358 1.51 -9.93 -4.92
CA SER A 358 1.82 -8.55 -4.53
C SER A 358 3.24 -8.12 -4.90
N GLU A 359 4.20 -9.04 -4.90
CA GLU A 359 5.61 -8.77 -5.18
C GLU A 359 5.96 -8.90 -6.67
N GLN A 360 5.02 -9.39 -7.48
CA GLN A 360 5.26 -9.74 -8.88
C GLN A 360 5.62 -8.53 -9.74
N ILE A 361 5.02 -7.37 -9.48
CA ILE A 361 5.32 -6.10 -10.16
C ILE A 361 6.76 -5.68 -9.83
N THR A 362 7.11 -5.63 -8.54
CA THR A 362 8.45 -5.25 -8.08
C THR A 362 9.53 -6.18 -8.64
N HIS A 363 9.26 -7.49 -8.65
CA HIS A 363 10.15 -8.48 -9.26
C HIS A 363 10.38 -8.20 -10.75
N ILE A 364 9.30 -8.05 -11.52
CA ILE A 364 9.37 -7.82 -12.98
C ILE A 364 10.15 -6.54 -13.31
N HIS A 365 9.90 -5.44 -12.60
CA HIS A 365 10.67 -4.20 -12.79
C HIS A 365 12.17 -4.38 -12.57
N SER A 366 12.55 -5.19 -11.57
CA SER A 366 13.97 -5.36 -11.20
C SER A 366 14.72 -6.36 -12.07
N LYS A 367 14.04 -7.39 -12.61
CA LYS A 367 14.67 -8.51 -13.33
C LYS A 367 14.30 -8.62 -14.81
N HIS A 368 13.21 -7.99 -15.24
CA HIS A 368 12.65 -8.10 -16.60
C HIS A 368 12.30 -6.73 -17.21
N SER A 369 13.10 -5.70 -16.92
CA SER A 369 12.87 -4.33 -17.40
C SER A 369 12.91 -4.18 -18.92
N ASN A 370 13.51 -5.13 -19.64
CA ASN A 370 13.62 -5.15 -21.10
C ASN A 370 12.31 -5.50 -21.82
N VAL A 371 11.41 -6.25 -21.17
CA VAL A 371 10.09 -6.63 -21.71
C VAL A 371 8.94 -5.90 -21.03
N PHE A 372 9.27 -4.92 -20.18
CA PHE A 372 8.32 -4.11 -19.44
C PHE A 372 8.40 -2.64 -19.88
N ILE A 373 7.29 -2.08 -20.35
CA ILE A 373 7.23 -0.70 -20.84
C ILE A 373 6.59 0.23 -19.81
N ASP A 374 7.13 1.43 -19.70
CA ASP A 374 6.54 2.52 -18.93
C ASP A 374 5.58 3.32 -19.80
N LEU A 375 4.29 3.29 -19.48
CA LEU A 375 3.24 4.02 -20.18
C LEU A 375 3.32 5.55 -20.01
N SER A 376 4.20 6.05 -19.14
CA SER A 376 4.46 7.48 -19.00
C SER A 376 5.09 8.08 -20.27
N ASN A 377 5.73 7.25 -21.10
CA ASN A 377 6.39 7.65 -22.34
C ASN A 377 5.57 7.25 -23.58
N LEU A 378 5.82 7.93 -24.69
CA LEU A 378 5.30 7.52 -26.00
C LEU A 378 5.87 6.16 -26.39
N ILE A 379 4.99 5.26 -26.82
CA ILE A 379 5.39 3.95 -27.37
C ILE A 379 5.70 4.15 -28.84
N GLU A 380 6.97 4.02 -29.22
CA GLU A 380 7.40 4.08 -30.61
C GLU A 380 7.46 2.67 -31.22
N LEU A 381 6.75 2.49 -32.34
CA LEU A 381 6.69 1.24 -33.08
C LEU A 381 7.31 1.43 -34.47
N HIS A 382 8.41 0.73 -34.74
CA HIS A 382 9.02 0.66 -36.08
C HIS A 382 8.35 -0.46 -36.89
N LEU A 383 7.54 -0.10 -37.88
CA LEU A 383 6.64 -1.03 -38.56
C LEU A 383 7.38 -2.14 -39.32
N GLU A 384 8.52 -1.84 -39.95
CA GLU A 384 9.32 -2.86 -40.67
C GLU A 384 9.96 -3.89 -39.73
N LYS A 385 10.27 -3.49 -38.50
CA LYS A 385 10.92 -4.36 -37.50
C LYS A 385 9.92 -5.22 -36.74
N ILE A 386 8.64 -4.85 -36.74
CA ILE A 386 7.62 -5.52 -35.93
C ILE A 386 6.88 -6.52 -36.81
N LYS A 387 7.28 -7.79 -36.78
CA LYS A 387 6.36 -8.88 -37.18
C LYS A 387 5.35 -9.16 -36.09
N MET A 388 5.84 -9.30 -34.86
CA MET A 388 5.04 -9.46 -33.65
C MET A 388 5.85 -8.97 -32.46
N MET A 389 5.21 -8.21 -31.58
CA MET A 389 5.75 -7.70 -30.33
C MET A 389 4.83 -8.11 -29.19
N SER A 390 5.41 -8.52 -28.06
CA SER A 390 4.71 -8.84 -26.83
C SER A 390 5.47 -8.25 -25.65
N VAL A 391 4.87 -7.28 -24.97
CA VAL A 391 5.46 -6.57 -23.83
C VAL A 391 4.44 -6.43 -22.70
N PHE A 392 4.93 -6.18 -21.49
CA PHE A 392 4.12 -6.02 -20.29
C PHE A 392 4.17 -4.58 -19.79
N PHE A 393 3.15 -4.17 -19.06
CA PHE A 393 3.12 -2.87 -18.38
C PHE A 393 2.18 -2.92 -17.17
N GLU A 394 2.34 -1.96 -16.26
CA GLU A 394 1.45 -1.75 -15.13
C GLU A 394 0.55 -0.54 -15.39
N SER A 395 -0.71 -0.66 -14.97
CA SER A 395 -1.60 0.49 -14.79
C SER A 395 -2.61 0.18 -13.68
N ASN A 396 -2.95 1.16 -12.85
CA ASN A 396 -3.91 0.97 -11.75
C ASN A 396 -3.54 -0.21 -10.81
N SER A 397 -2.25 -0.42 -10.53
CA SER A 397 -1.74 -1.55 -9.73
C SER A 397 -2.12 -2.95 -10.25
N GLN A 398 -2.28 -3.07 -11.57
CA GLN A 398 -2.62 -4.28 -12.29
C GLN A 398 -1.68 -4.45 -13.50
N ILE A 399 -1.24 -5.68 -13.76
CA ILE A 399 -0.37 -6.01 -14.89
C ILE A 399 -1.23 -6.26 -16.13
N PHE A 400 -0.79 -5.72 -17.26
CA PHE A 400 -1.35 -5.93 -18.57
C PHE A 400 -0.28 -6.42 -19.55
N LYS A 401 -0.73 -7.14 -20.58
CA LYS A 401 0.11 -7.58 -21.71
C LYS A 401 -0.36 -6.86 -22.97
N LEU A 402 0.54 -6.13 -23.60
CA LEU A 402 0.38 -5.52 -24.91
C LEU A 402 0.96 -6.45 -25.98
N LYS A 403 0.12 -6.83 -26.94
CA LYS A 403 0.54 -7.52 -28.15
C LYS A 403 0.28 -6.65 -29.37
N VAL A 404 1.29 -6.50 -30.20
CA VAL A 404 1.19 -5.80 -31.49
C VAL A 404 1.66 -6.73 -32.60
N SER A 405 0.91 -6.80 -33.69
CA SER A 405 1.29 -7.52 -34.90
C SER A 405 1.08 -6.60 -36.10
N ASN A 406 2.12 -6.44 -36.92
CA ASN A 406 2.01 -5.73 -38.19
C ASN A 406 1.73 -6.76 -39.29
N GLU A 407 0.54 -6.72 -39.86
CA GLU A 407 0.14 -7.50 -41.02
C GLU A 407 0.26 -6.62 -42.27
N SER A 408 0.31 -7.22 -43.47
CA SER A 408 0.56 -6.50 -44.73
C SER A 408 -0.41 -5.33 -45.01
N THR A 409 -1.62 -5.36 -44.45
CA THR A 409 -2.65 -4.33 -44.66
C THR A 409 -3.27 -3.80 -43.37
N SER A 410 -2.86 -4.30 -42.19
CA SER A 410 -3.48 -3.92 -40.94
C SER A 410 -2.52 -4.01 -39.75
N LEU A 411 -2.72 -3.14 -38.78
CA LEU A 411 -2.04 -3.19 -37.49
C LEU A 411 -2.98 -3.79 -36.46
N ARG A 412 -2.58 -4.90 -35.86
CA ARG A 412 -3.37 -5.58 -34.83
C ARG A 412 -2.80 -5.27 -33.45
N ILE A 413 -3.61 -4.66 -32.58
CA ILE A 413 -3.22 -4.34 -31.21
C ILE A 413 -4.17 -5.01 -30.24
N CYS A 414 -3.62 -5.71 -29.24
CA CYS A 414 -4.39 -6.40 -28.22
C CYS A 414 -3.81 -6.07 -26.83
N VAL A 415 -4.68 -5.65 -25.91
CA VAL A 415 -4.32 -5.46 -24.51
C VAL A 415 -5.16 -6.42 -23.67
N LYS A 416 -4.49 -7.22 -22.84
CA LYS A 416 -5.12 -8.18 -21.92
C LYS A 416 -4.71 -7.88 -20.49
N SER A 417 -5.65 -8.00 -19.56
CA SER A 417 -5.34 -7.92 -18.13
C SER A 417 -4.84 -9.29 -17.67
N ILE A 418 -3.68 -9.35 -17.02
CA ILE A 418 -3.15 -10.63 -16.53
C ILE A 418 -3.90 -11.05 -15.26
N LEU A 419 -4.37 -12.29 -15.23
CA LEU A 419 -5.06 -12.84 -14.06
C LEU A 419 -4.07 -12.96 -12.89
N ASN A 420 -4.35 -12.23 -11.81
CA ASN A 420 -3.67 -12.39 -10.54
C ASN A 420 -4.55 -13.27 -9.64
N SER A 421 -4.02 -14.38 -9.15
CA SER A 421 -4.72 -15.27 -8.22
C SER A 421 -5.17 -14.47 -6.98
N GLY A 422 -6.47 -14.49 -6.68
CA GLY A 422 -7.05 -13.82 -5.51
C GLY A 422 -7.53 -12.37 -5.69
N LYS A 423 -7.28 -11.69 -6.83
CA LYS A 423 -7.89 -10.38 -7.10
C LYS A 423 -9.28 -10.54 -7.76
N PRO A 424 -10.31 -9.77 -7.34
CA PRO A 424 -11.60 -9.80 -8.01
C PRO A 424 -11.45 -9.37 -9.47
N LYS A 425 -12.14 -10.06 -10.39
CA LYS A 425 -12.12 -9.74 -11.82
C LYS A 425 -12.69 -8.34 -12.04
N GLN A 426 -11.80 -7.40 -12.33
CA GLN A 426 -12.13 -6.04 -12.72
C GLN A 426 -12.27 -5.94 -14.24
N LYS A 427 -13.19 -5.11 -14.70
CA LYS A 427 -13.37 -4.83 -16.13
C LYS A 427 -12.60 -3.58 -16.49
N TYR A 428 -11.74 -3.70 -17.48
CA TYR A 428 -10.95 -2.58 -17.99
C TYR A 428 -11.30 -2.33 -19.45
N ARG A 429 -11.09 -1.09 -19.89
CA ARG A 429 -11.10 -0.68 -21.29
C ARG A 429 -9.79 0.02 -21.58
N TYR A 430 -9.13 -0.38 -22.67
CA TYR A 430 -7.94 0.29 -23.16
C TYR A 430 -8.31 1.27 -24.26
N TYR A 431 -7.63 2.40 -24.26
CA TYR A 431 -7.68 3.44 -25.28
C TYR A 431 -6.28 3.55 -25.90
N ILE A 432 -6.23 3.66 -27.23
CA ILE A 432 -5.01 3.88 -28.00
C ILE A 432 -5.17 5.24 -28.68
N ASP A 433 -4.26 6.13 -28.37
CA ASP A 433 -4.17 7.45 -28.99
C ASP A 433 -2.93 7.51 -29.87
N PHE A 434 -3.11 7.87 -31.14
CA PHE A 434 -2.00 7.99 -32.09
C PHE A 434 -1.49 9.43 -32.08
N GLU A 435 -0.19 9.58 -31.82
CA GLU A 435 0.45 10.89 -31.75
C GLU A 435 0.81 11.35 -33.17
N ASP A 436 0.31 12.53 -33.58
CA ASP A 436 0.64 13.11 -34.89
C ASP A 436 1.98 13.84 -34.84
N LEU A 437 3.06 13.08 -35.07
CA LEU A 437 4.43 13.61 -35.15
C LEU A 437 4.66 14.61 -36.30
N ASN A 438 3.70 14.75 -37.22
CA ASN A 438 3.73 15.72 -38.30
C ASN A 438 3.05 17.04 -37.91
N GLN A 439 2.52 17.14 -36.68
CA GLN A 439 1.89 18.35 -36.12
C GLN A 439 0.71 18.88 -36.97
N ASN A 440 -0.03 17.99 -37.65
CA ASN A 440 -1.22 18.38 -38.41
C ASN A 440 -2.49 18.36 -37.55
N ASN A 441 -2.36 18.20 -36.23
CA ASN A 441 -3.45 18.11 -35.26
C ASN A 441 -4.48 17.01 -35.58
N ARG A 442 -4.02 15.90 -36.20
CA ARG A 442 -4.87 14.73 -36.42
C ARG A 442 -5.07 13.98 -35.10
N ILE A 443 -6.29 13.46 -34.90
CA ILE A 443 -6.63 12.66 -33.73
C ILE A 443 -7.18 11.32 -34.21
N LEU A 444 -6.56 10.23 -33.76
CA LEU A 444 -7.08 8.89 -33.93
C LEU A 444 -7.09 8.21 -32.57
N ASN A 445 -8.28 8.17 -31.95
CA ASN A 445 -8.49 7.50 -30.69
C ASN A 445 -9.35 6.25 -30.89
N LEU A 446 -8.80 5.09 -30.57
CA LEU A 446 -9.47 3.81 -30.65
C LEU A 446 -9.58 3.19 -29.26
N ASN A 447 -10.64 2.42 -29.00
CA ASN A 447 -10.80 1.77 -27.71
C ASN A 447 -11.46 0.41 -27.83
N LYS A 448 -11.18 -0.45 -26.86
CA LYS A 448 -11.78 -1.79 -26.75
C LYS A 448 -11.70 -2.30 -25.32
N ASP A 449 -12.63 -3.16 -24.93
CA ASP A 449 -12.62 -3.77 -23.60
C ASP A 449 -11.43 -4.74 -23.47
N CYS A 450 -10.79 -4.75 -22.31
CA CYS A 450 -9.76 -5.73 -21.98
C CYS A 450 -10.41 -7.07 -21.64
N ILE A 451 -9.82 -8.17 -22.11
CA ILE A 451 -10.13 -9.51 -21.60
C ILE A 451 -9.06 -9.94 -20.60
N SER A 452 -9.46 -10.71 -19.60
CA SER A 452 -8.51 -11.31 -18.66
C SER A 452 -7.95 -12.62 -19.21
N ALA A 453 -6.65 -12.81 -19.10
CA ALA A 453 -5.95 -13.99 -19.60
C ALA A 453 -4.76 -14.38 -18.72
N GLN A 454 -4.26 -15.60 -18.92
CA GLN A 454 -2.97 -16.02 -18.35
C GLN A 454 -1.81 -15.31 -19.08
N ALA A 455 -0.68 -15.12 -18.39
CA ALA A 455 0.46 -14.40 -18.97
C ALA A 455 1.02 -15.04 -20.25
N ASN A 456 0.97 -16.38 -20.33
CA ASN A 456 1.40 -17.17 -21.48
C ASN A 456 0.37 -17.24 -22.63
N ASP A 457 -0.77 -16.54 -22.53
CA ASP A 457 -1.74 -16.48 -23.61
C ASP A 457 -1.20 -15.66 -24.80
N GLU A 458 -0.96 -16.34 -25.91
CA GLU A 458 -0.45 -15.78 -27.16
C GLU A 458 -1.55 -15.44 -28.19
N SER A 459 -2.82 -15.60 -27.86
CA SER A 459 -3.91 -15.31 -28.80
C SER A 459 -4.16 -13.82 -29.00
N PHE A 460 -4.69 -13.43 -30.17
CA PHE A 460 -5.19 -12.07 -30.45
C PHE A 460 -6.72 -11.95 -30.26
N ILE A 461 -7.31 -12.78 -29.40
CA ILE A 461 -8.73 -12.70 -29.09
C ILE A 461 -9.04 -11.30 -28.55
N ASN A 462 -10.10 -10.69 -29.08
CA ASN A 462 -10.54 -9.34 -28.73
C ASN A 462 -9.52 -8.22 -29.06
N SER A 463 -8.67 -8.39 -30.07
CA SER A 463 -7.77 -7.35 -30.58
C SER A 463 -8.50 -6.27 -31.40
N LEU A 464 -7.98 -5.04 -31.40
CA LEU A 464 -8.27 -4.04 -32.42
C LEU A 464 -7.53 -4.42 -33.71
N VAL A 465 -8.23 -4.37 -34.85
CA VAL A 465 -7.65 -4.52 -36.19
C VAL A 465 -7.81 -3.16 -36.86
N ILE A 466 -6.68 -2.50 -37.10
CA ILE A 466 -6.64 -1.12 -37.59
C ILE A 466 -6.18 -1.18 -39.04
N ASP A 467 -7.06 -0.77 -39.96
CA ASP A 467 -6.73 -0.72 -41.37
C ASP A 467 -5.60 0.28 -41.66
N HIS A 468 -4.70 -0.06 -42.58
CA HIS A 468 -3.58 0.78 -42.99
C HIS A 468 -4.00 2.20 -43.38
N HIS A 469 -5.18 2.39 -43.98
CA HIS A 469 -5.67 3.72 -44.34
C HIS A 469 -5.94 4.64 -43.13
N LEU A 470 -6.23 4.08 -41.95
CA LEU A 470 -6.52 4.85 -40.75
C LEU A 470 -5.24 5.35 -40.06
N TYR A 471 -4.21 4.51 -39.96
CA TYR A 471 -2.99 4.85 -39.22
C TYR A 471 -1.87 5.41 -40.11
N ARG A 472 -1.87 5.17 -41.42
CA ARG A 472 -0.87 5.70 -42.37
C ARG A 472 -0.60 7.21 -42.20
N PRO A 473 -1.60 8.09 -41.96
CA PRO A 473 -1.36 9.52 -41.77
C PRO A 473 -0.50 9.87 -40.54
N PHE A 474 -0.32 8.93 -39.60
CA PHE A 474 0.46 9.06 -38.37
C PHE A 474 1.85 8.43 -38.48
N VAL A 475 2.19 7.79 -39.61
CA VAL A 475 3.50 7.19 -39.84
C VAL A 475 4.53 8.26 -40.22
N LYS A 476 5.69 8.24 -39.56
CA LYS A 476 6.84 9.09 -39.87
C LYS A 476 8.12 8.26 -39.83
N ASP A 477 8.88 8.24 -40.92
CA ASP A 477 10.14 7.51 -41.02
C ASP A 477 10.03 6.05 -40.55
N ASP A 478 9.00 5.34 -41.05
CA ASP A 478 8.63 3.96 -40.68
C ASP A 478 8.16 3.76 -39.21
N SER A 479 8.05 4.84 -38.44
CA SER A 479 7.68 4.79 -37.03
C SER A 479 6.26 5.32 -36.81
N ILE A 480 5.54 4.70 -35.87
CA ILE A 480 4.30 5.23 -35.30
C ILE A 480 4.50 5.42 -33.80
N SER A 481 4.07 6.57 -33.28
CA SER A 481 4.04 6.83 -31.84
C SER A 481 2.62 6.74 -31.31
N LEU A 482 2.44 6.03 -30.19
CA LEU A 482 1.14 5.82 -29.57
C LEU A 482 1.19 5.94 -28.06
N ARG A 483 0.07 6.37 -27.47
CA ARG A 483 -0.20 6.33 -26.03
C ARG A 483 -1.29 5.32 -25.75
N ILE A 484 -1.11 4.55 -24.69
CA ILE A 484 -2.11 3.59 -24.22
C ILE A 484 -2.58 4.03 -22.84
N HIS A 485 -3.90 4.15 -22.69
CA HIS A 485 -4.53 4.46 -21.43
C HIS A 485 -5.47 3.33 -21.01
N ILE A 486 -5.35 2.88 -19.76
CA ILE A 486 -6.22 1.86 -19.19
C ILE A 486 -7.21 2.50 -18.23
N ILE A 487 -8.50 2.23 -18.47
CA ILE A 487 -9.60 2.76 -17.67
C ILE A 487 -10.37 1.61 -17.05
N LEU A 488 -10.57 1.68 -15.74
CA LEU A 488 -11.49 0.80 -15.00
C LEU A 488 -12.94 1.21 -15.29
N ILE A 489 -13.77 0.28 -15.79
CA ILE A 489 -15.15 0.57 -16.27
C ILE A 489 -16.25 0.05 -15.35
#